data_AF-A0A2M8R7I4-F1
#
_entry.id   AF-A0A2M8R7I4-F1
#
_cell.length_a   1.000
_cell.length_b   1.000
_cell.length_c   1.000
_cell.angle_alpha   90.00
_cell.angle_beta   90.00
_cell.angle_gamma   90.00
#
_symmetry.space_group_name_H-M   'P 1'
#
loop_
_entity.id
_entity.type
_entity.pdbx_description
1 polymer ?
#
loop_
_entity_poly.entity_id
_entity_poly.type
_entity_poly.pdbx_seq_one_letter_code
_entity_poly.pdbx_strand_id
1 'polypeptide(L)'
;MQNTIQVGRRIVPIEQIALIEPFDRETQKNMRSDRTFRSRIVLLNRDSVLSESDSLALAEEHAFRILLKDNVATNPAVSFSVETFEPTASLQPSKPFASRLMWRDERGDVQSKLLLTEVEDLIATVVRGAPSQIDQADQRPVRLPRRRRRATPATAPQT
;
A
#
# COMPACT_ATOMS: atom_id res chain seq x y z
N MET A 1 -18.49 -1.68 8.43
CA MET A 1 -17.02 -1.77 8.40
C MET A 1 -16.56 -1.93 9.83
N GLN A 2 -15.63 -2.85 10.11
CA GLN A 2 -15.07 -2.96 11.46
C GLN A 2 -14.03 -1.85 11.65
N ASN A 3 -14.18 -1.04 12.70
CA ASN A 3 -13.26 0.07 13.01
C ASN A 3 -11.97 -0.41 13.70
N THR A 4 -11.71 -1.71 13.70
CA THR A 4 -10.60 -2.34 14.39
C THR A 4 -10.01 -3.44 13.53
N ILE A 5 -8.69 -3.62 13.62
CA ILE A 5 -7.96 -4.75 13.05
C ILE A 5 -7.63 -5.73 14.18
N GLN A 6 -8.03 -6.99 14.04
CA GLN A 6 -7.63 -8.04 14.98
C GLN A 6 -6.31 -8.67 14.53
N VAL A 7 -5.30 -8.64 15.40
CA VAL A 7 -4.00 -9.27 15.18
C VAL A 7 -3.71 -10.25 16.32
N GLY A 8 -3.92 -11.54 16.05
CA GLY A 8 -3.90 -12.57 17.09
C GLY A 8 -4.94 -12.28 18.17
N ARG A 9 -4.47 -11.93 19.38
CA ARG A 9 -5.31 -11.56 20.53
C ARG A 9 -5.45 -10.04 20.72
N ARG A 10 -4.72 -9.22 19.95
CA ARG A 10 -4.76 -7.76 20.06
C ARG A 10 -5.82 -7.21 19.13
N ILE A 11 -6.62 -6.28 19.62
CA ILE A 11 -7.57 -5.50 18.82
C ILE A 11 -6.98 -4.10 18.70
N VAL A 12 -6.77 -3.63 17.48
CA VAL A 12 -6.13 -2.35 17.18
C VAL A 12 -7.17 -1.43 16.52
N PRO A 13 -7.53 -0.29 17.13
CA PRO A 13 -8.41 0.69 16.48
C PRO A 13 -7.75 1.28 15.23
N ILE A 14 -8.51 1.40 14.14
CA ILE A 14 -7.98 1.89 12.85
C ILE A 14 -7.44 3.31 12.99
N GLU A 15 -8.11 4.17 13.77
CA GLU A 15 -7.71 5.55 14.03
C GLU A 15 -6.34 5.67 14.72
N GLN A 16 -5.85 4.61 15.37
CA GLN A 16 -4.52 4.58 15.97
C GLN A 16 -3.44 4.12 15.00
N ILE A 17 -3.78 3.70 13.79
CA ILE A 17 -2.82 3.19 12.81
C ILE A 17 -2.35 4.34 11.93
N ALA A 18 -1.04 4.54 11.83
CA ALA A 18 -0.46 5.46 10.88
C ALA A 18 -0.38 4.80 9.49
N LEU A 19 0.32 3.68 9.40
CA LEU A 19 0.55 2.96 8.15
C LEU A 19 0.70 1.46 8.38
N ILE A 20 0.54 0.70 7.30
CA ILE A 20 0.78 -0.74 7.24
C ILE A 20 1.89 -0.96 6.21
N GLU A 21 2.86 -1.79 6.52
CA GLU A 21 3.98 -2.08 5.62
C GLU A 21 4.40 -3.55 5.71
N PRO A 22 5.22 -4.04 4.77
CA PRO A 22 5.70 -5.42 4.81
C PRO A 22 6.65 -5.61 6.00
N PHE A 23 6.59 -6.78 6.60
CA PHE A 23 7.51 -7.15 7.66
C PHE A 23 8.85 -7.61 7.07
N ASP A 24 9.91 -6.84 7.31
CA ASP A 24 11.27 -7.19 6.88
C ASP A 24 12.00 -8.00 7.97
N ARG A 25 12.09 -9.32 7.76
CA ARG A 25 12.82 -10.24 8.65
C ARG A 25 14.32 -9.98 8.69
N GLU A 26 14.91 -9.48 7.61
CA GLU A 26 16.36 -9.22 7.56
C GLU A 26 16.76 -8.10 8.51
N THR A 27 15.86 -7.15 8.78
CA THR A 27 16.08 -6.10 9.78
C THR A 27 15.83 -6.58 11.22
N GLN A 28 15.24 -7.76 11.39
CA GLN A 28 14.76 -8.31 12.67
C GLN A 28 15.44 -9.66 12.99
N LYS A 29 16.74 -9.80 12.68
CA LYS A 29 17.50 -11.06 12.83
C LYS A 29 17.50 -11.65 14.24
N ASN A 30 17.30 -10.82 15.26
CA ASN A 30 17.27 -11.23 16.67
C ASN A 30 15.88 -11.68 17.15
N MET A 31 14.84 -11.55 16.32
CA MET A 31 13.49 -11.93 16.70
C MET A 31 13.34 -13.45 16.69
N ARG A 32 13.13 -14.03 17.87
CA ARG A 32 12.87 -15.46 18.05
C ARG A 32 11.35 -15.68 18.15
N SER A 33 10.71 -15.85 17.01
CA SER A 33 9.29 -16.19 16.91
C SER A 33 9.11 -17.30 15.88
N ASP A 34 8.25 -18.26 16.18
CA ASP A 34 7.79 -19.32 15.28
C ASP A 34 6.75 -18.82 14.27
N ARG A 35 6.08 -17.70 14.58
CA ARG A 35 5.04 -17.12 13.72
C ARG A 35 5.58 -16.55 12.42
N THR A 36 4.79 -16.75 11.35
CA THR A 36 5.13 -16.25 10.02
C THR A 36 4.57 -14.86 9.75
N PHE A 37 5.09 -13.84 10.45
CA PHE A 37 4.69 -12.46 10.22
C PHE A 37 5.01 -12.02 8.78
N ARG A 38 4.07 -11.27 8.17
CA ARG A 38 4.13 -10.75 6.80
C ARG A 38 3.99 -9.24 6.74
N SER A 39 3.33 -8.62 7.72
CA SER A 39 3.15 -7.18 7.79
C SER A 39 3.43 -6.61 9.17
N ARG A 40 3.77 -5.32 9.18
CA ARG A 40 3.93 -4.48 10.35
C ARG A 40 2.90 -3.36 10.28
N ILE A 41 2.06 -3.28 11.30
CA ILE A 41 1.10 -2.20 11.51
C ILE A 41 1.77 -1.19 12.43
N VAL A 42 2.03 0.01 11.92
CA VAL A 42 2.68 1.11 12.65
C VAL A 42 1.61 1.98 13.28
N LEU A 43 1.69 2.17 14.60
CA LEU A 43 0.72 2.93 15.37
C LEU A 43 1.18 4.37 15.58
N LEU A 44 0.23 5.27 15.81
CA LEU A 44 0.46 6.68 16.13
C LEU A 44 1.16 6.86 17.48
N ASN A 45 1.11 5.88 18.38
CA ASN A 45 1.87 5.90 19.63
C ASN A 45 3.34 5.44 19.47
N ARG A 46 3.79 5.23 18.23
CA ARG A 46 5.10 4.69 17.81
C ARG A 46 5.30 3.19 18.03
N ASP A 47 4.33 2.49 18.60
CA ASP A 47 4.41 1.04 18.67
C ASP A 47 4.21 0.43 17.29
N SER A 48 4.55 -0.85 17.19
CA SER A 48 4.25 -1.66 16.02
C SER A 48 3.63 -2.99 16.43
N VAL A 49 2.68 -3.45 15.63
CA VAL A 49 2.06 -4.77 15.79
C VAL A 49 2.37 -5.59 14.54
N LEU A 50 2.89 -6.80 14.75
CA LEU A 50 3.21 -7.71 13.65
C LEU A 50 2.01 -8.60 13.34
N SER A 51 1.64 -8.68 12.07
CA SER A 51 0.54 -9.50 11.59
C SER A 51 1.02 -10.57 10.61
N GLU A 52 0.33 -11.71 10.62
CA GLU A 52 0.54 -12.82 9.69
C GLU A 52 -0.17 -12.58 8.35
N SER A 53 -1.11 -11.63 8.31
CA SER A 53 -1.78 -11.18 7.09
C SER A 53 -0.85 -10.33 6.23
N ASP A 54 -1.09 -10.37 4.93
CA ASP A 54 -0.40 -9.53 3.96
C ASP A 54 -0.74 -8.04 4.15
N SER A 55 0.22 -7.15 3.92
CA SER A 55 0.04 -5.71 4.14
C SER A 55 -0.96 -5.07 3.17
N LEU A 56 -0.98 -5.52 1.92
CA LEU A 56 -1.89 -4.98 0.90
C LEU A 56 -3.31 -5.55 1.09
N ALA A 57 -3.43 -6.83 1.41
CA ALA A 57 -4.73 -7.42 1.73
C ALA A 57 -5.40 -6.73 2.93
N LEU A 58 -4.64 -6.46 4.00
CA LEU A 58 -5.15 -5.68 5.14
C LEU A 58 -5.52 -4.26 4.75
N ALA A 59 -4.75 -3.64 3.86
CA ALA A 59 -5.01 -2.29 3.41
C ALA A 59 -6.33 -2.19 2.61
N GLU A 60 -6.57 -3.14 1.71
CA GLU A 60 -7.81 -3.22 0.93
C GLU A 60 -9.03 -3.45 1.83
N GLU A 61 -8.93 -4.40 2.76
CA GLU A 61 -10.01 -4.74 3.70
C GLU A 61 -10.46 -3.53 4.54
N HIS A 62 -9.52 -2.67 4.92
CA HIS A 62 -9.75 -1.53 5.80
C HIS A 62 -9.67 -0.16 5.10
N ALA A 63 -9.70 -0.13 3.76
CA ALA A 63 -9.70 1.08 2.93
C ALA A 63 -8.52 2.04 3.17
N PHE A 64 -7.33 1.49 3.42
CA PHE A 64 -6.08 2.26 3.45
C PHE A 64 -5.65 2.64 2.03
N ARG A 65 -4.90 3.74 1.89
CA ARG A 65 -4.38 4.22 0.61
C ARG A 65 -3.09 3.48 0.28
N ILE A 66 -3.08 2.71 -0.80
CA ILE A 66 -2.00 1.79 -1.16
C ILE A 66 -0.94 2.46 -2.04
N LEU A 67 0.32 2.34 -1.65
CA LEU A 67 1.51 2.72 -2.41
C LEU A 67 2.23 1.46 -2.90
N LEU A 68 1.83 0.96 -4.08
CA LEU A 68 2.33 -0.31 -4.62
C LEU A 68 3.85 -0.36 -4.78
N LYS A 69 4.49 0.74 -5.22
CA LYS A 69 5.95 0.81 -5.41
C LYS A 69 6.72 0.52 -4.11
N ASP A 70 6.13 0.87 -2.97
CA ASP A 70 6.72 0.69 -1.64
C ASP A 70 6.12 -0.49 -0.87
N ASN A 71 5.03 -1.10 -1.38
CA ASN A 71 4.16 -2.04 -0.66
C ASN A 71 3.66 -1.52 0.70
N VAL A 72 3.52 -0.20 0.82
CA VAL A 72 3.06 0.50 2.04
C VAL A 72 1.62 0.94 1.84
N ALA A 73 0.83 0.93 2.90
CA ALA A 73 -0.50 1.50 2.91
C ALA A 73 -0.63 2.55 4.02
N THR A 74 -1.26 3.68 3.71
CA THR A 74 -1.38 4.84 4.60
C THR A 74 -2.82 5.03 5.05
N ASN A 75 -3.02 5.40 6.31
CA ASN A 75 -4.35 5.64 6.83
C ASN A 75 -4.92 6.97 6.33
N PRO A 76 -6.05 7.01 5.60
CA PRO A 76 -6.64 8.26 5.12
C PRO A 76 -7.09 9.21 6.25
N ALA A 77 -7.27 8.71 7.48
CA ALA A 77 -7.61 9.52 8.64
C ALA A 77 -6.40 10.27 9.24
N VAL A 78 -5.17 9.92 8.85
CA VAL A 78 -3.95 10.52 9.37
C VAL A 78 -3.49 11.65 8.45
N SER A 79 -3.11 12.78 9.04
CA SER A 79 -2.56 13.92 8.30
C SER A 79 -1.09 13.67 7.99
N PHE A 80 -0.80 13.40 6.73
CA PHE A 80 0.56 13.24 6.23
C PHE A 80 1.07 14.50 5.52
N SER A 81 2.36 14.79 5.70
CA SER A 81 3.11 15.73 4.85
C SER A 81 4.15 14.98 4.03
N VAL A 82 4.49 15.55 2.88
CA VAL A 82 5.42 14.94 1.91
C VAL A 82 6.57 15.91 1.66
N GLU A 83 7.78 15.39 1.64
CA GLU A 83 8.99 16.12 1.27
C GLU A 83 9.76 15.37 0.17
N THR A 84 10.44 16.11 -0.70
CA THR A 84 11.44 15.53 -1.60
C THR A 84 12.63 15.03 -0.79
N PHE A 85 13.17 13.87 -1.16
CA PHE A 85 14.38 13.35 -0.55
C PHE A 85 15.55 13.42 -1.54
N GLU A 86 16.60 14.12 -1.15
CA GLU A 86 17.88 14.11 -1.85
C GLU A 86 18.93 13.44 -0.96
N PRO A 87 19.64 12.39 -1.45
CA PRO A 87 20.75 11.80 -0.72
C PRO A 87 21.80 12.86 -0.37
N THR A 88 22.24 12.89 0.88
CA THR A 88 23.28 13.82 1.34
C THR A 88 24.57 13.06 1.62
N ALA A 89 25.70 13.78 1.73
CA ALA A 89 26.98 13.16 2.07
C ALA A 89 26.91 12.32 3.36
N SER A 90 26.09 12.75 4.33
CA SER A 90 25.88 12.08 5.62
C SER A 90 24.84 10.95 5.59
N LEU A 91 24.04 10.85 4.52
CA LEU A 91 22.97 9.86 4.39
C LEU A 91 22.87 9.37 2.94
N GLN A 92 23.58 8.27 2.67
CA GLN A 92 23.56 7.55 1.39
C GLN A 92 22.82 6.23 1.57
N PRO A 93 21.49 6.22 1.41
CA PRO A 93 20.73 4.99 1.50
C PRO A 93 21.11 4.03 0.37
N SER A 94 21.05 2.73 0.64
CA SER A 94 21.32 1.68 -0.35
C SER A 94 20.26 1.62 -1.47
N LYS A 95 19.09 2.21 -1.23
CA LYS A 95 17.98 2.29 -2.19
C LYS A 95 17.82 3.73 -2.70
N PRO A 96 17.39 3.92 -3.96
CA PRO A 96 17.15 5.22 -4.54
C PRO A 96 15.81 5.80 -4.05
N PHE A 97 15.75 6.19 -2.78
CA PHE A 97 14.58 6.88 -2.24
C PHE A 97 14.40 8.24 -2.94
N ALA A 98 13.16 8.60 -3.22
CA ALA A 98 12.79 9.82 -3.93
C ALA A 98 12.00 10.80 -3.04
N SER A 99 11.28 10.28 -2.05
CA SER A 99 10.44 11.09 -1.18
C SER A 99 10.50 10.65 0.28
N ARG A 100 10.03 11.53 1.15
CA ARG A 100 9.87 11.32 2.58
C ARG A 100 8.43 11.58 2.96
N LEU A 101 7.76 10.56 3.48
CA LEU A 101 6.45 10.66 4.10
C LEU A 101 6.62 11.02 5.57
N MET A 102 5.90 12.01 6.07
CA MET A 102 5.96 12.43 7.48
C MET A 102 4.57 12.53 8.09
N TRP A 103 4.48 12.25 9.39
CA TRP A 103 3.27 12.42 10.19
C TRP A 103 3.63 12.79 11.63
N ARG A 104 2.65 13.30 12.38
CA ARG A 104 2.80 13.50 13.82
C ARG A 104 2.27 12.29 14.57
N ASP A 105 3.02 11.85 15.57
CA ASP A 105 2.54 10.88 16.54
C ASP A 105 1.61 11.52 17.59
N GLU A 106 1.09 10.71 18.50
CA GLU A 106 0.19 11.16 19.58
C GLU A 106 0.83 12.19 20.52
N ARG A 107 2.17 12.27 20.56
CA ARG A 107 2.90 13.26 21.37
C ARG A 107 3.19 14.54 20.59
N GLY A 108 2.83 14.59 19.32
CA GLY A 108 3.05 15.72 18.43
C GLY A 108 4.44 15.75 17.79
N ASP A 109 5.27 14.74 18.05
CA ASP A 109 6.61 14.62 17.48
C ASP A 109 6.52 14.08 16.03
N VAL A 110 7.51 14.46 15.21
CA VAL A 110 7.51 14.10 13.79
C VAL A 110 8.12 12.71 13.59
N GLN A 111 7.33 11.81 13.00
CA GLN A 111 7.77 10.54 12.46
C GLN A 111 7.93 10.65 10.94
N SER A 112 8.80 9.82 10.37
CA SER A 112 9.00 9.83 8.92
C SER A 112 9.43 8.50 8.35
N LYS A 113 9.14 8.29 7.07
CA LYS A 113 9.55 7.12 6.29
C LYS A 113 10.04 7.56 4.91
N LEU A 114 11.20 7.05 4.51
CA LEU A 114 11.70 7.21 3.14
C LEU A 114 11.00 6.23 2.20
N LEU A 115 10.63 6.71 1.02
CA LEU A 115 9.86 5.99 0.02
C LEU A 115 10.51 6.10 -1.36
N LEU A 116 10.33 5.06 -2.15
CA LEU A 116 10.73 4.99 -3.56
C LEU A 116 9.73 5.73 -4.46
N THR A 117 8.48 5.91 -4.01
CA THR A 117 7.46 6.68 -4.73
C THR A 117 7.88 8.14 -4.89
N GLU A 118 7.64 8.70 -6.08
CA GLU A 118 7.91 10.11 -6.35
C GLU A 118 6.96 11.02 -5.56
N VAL A 119 7.37 12.26 -5.33
CA VAL A 119 6.60 13.22 -4.51
C VAL A 119 5.22 13.47 -5.08
N GLU A 120 5.10 13.58 -6.40
CA GLU A 120 3.84 13.87 -7.11
C GLU A 120 2.81 12.76 -6.90
N ASP A 121 3.25 11.50 -7.05
CA ASP A 121 2.41 10.32 -6.86
C ASP A 121 2.00 10.15 -5.39
N LEU A 122 2.91 10.48 -4.47
CA LEU A 122 2.63 10.43 -3.03
C LEU A 122 1.60 11.50 -2.64
N ILE A 123 1.71 12.71 -3.17
CA ILE A 123 0.71 13.78 -2.95
C ILE A 123 -0.64 13.37 -3.56
N ALA A 124 -0.65 12.85 -4.79
CA ALA A 124 -1.88 12.41 -5.44
C ALA A 124 -2.58 11.33 -4.62
N THR A 125 -1.85 10.31 -4.18
CA THR A 125 -2.41 9.16 -3.48
C THR A 125 -2.70 9.47 -2.01
N VAL A 126 -1.69 9.88 -1.24
CA VAL A 126 -1.74 10.01 0.21
C VAL A 126 -2.41 11.30 0.67
N VAL A 127 -2.22 12.42 -0.02
CA VAL A 127 -2.81 13.71 0.40
C VAL A 127 -4.17 13.91 -0.26
N ARG A 128 -4.27 13.68 -1.57
CA ARG A 128 -5.49 13.96 -2.35
C ARG A 128 -6.44 12.77 -2.46
N GLY A 129 -6.01 11.55 -2.12
CA GLY A 129 -6.85 10.36 -2.18
C GLY A 129 -7.17 9.90 -3.60
N ALA A 130 -6.35 10.27 -4.58
CA ALA A 130 -6.47 9.72 -5.93
C ALA A 130 -6.06 8.24 -5.93
N PRO A 131 -6.68 7.40 -6.78
CA PRO A 131 -6.18 6.05 -7.00
C PRO A 131 -4.77 6.14 -7.57
N SER A 132 -3.87 5.32 -7.04
CA SER A 132 -2.47 5.23 -7.43
C SER A 132 -2.39 5.03 -8.95
N GLN A 133 -1.59 5.82 -9.69
CA GLN A 133 -1.57 5.75 -11.17
C GLN A 133 -1.25 4.34 -11.72
N ILE A 134 -0.58 3.51 -10.92
CA ILE A 134 -0.29 2.11 -11.23
C ILE A 134 -1.59 1.29 -11.39
N ASP A 135 -2.64 1.58 -10.62
CA ASP A 135 -3.96 0.93 -10.76
C ASP A 135 -4.65 1.27 -12.09
N GLN A 136 -4.37 2.45 -12.67
CA GLN A 136 -4.96 2.84 -13.95
C GLN A 136 -4.31 2.15 -15.14
N ALA A 137 -3.06 1.70 -15.02
CA ALA A 137 -2.38 0.98 -16.09
C ALA A 137 -2.96 -0.43 -16.29
N ASP A 138 -3.41 -1.07 -15.22
CA ASP A 138 -3.96 -2.44 -15.25
C ASP A 138 -5.48 -2.48 -15.52
N GLN A 139 -6.17 -1.34 -15.39
CA GLN A 139 -7.60 -1.21 -15.71
C GLN A 139 -7.92 -0.92 -17.18
N ARG A 140 -6.95 -1.07 -18.11
CA ARG A 140 -7.28 -0.98 -19.55
C ARG A 140 -8.10 -2.21 -19.95
N PRO A 141 -9.37 -2.07 -20.37
CA PRO A 141 -10.17 -3.23 -20.75
C PRO A 141 -9.54 -3.91 -21.95
N VAL A 142 -9.14 -5.17 -21.77
CA VAL A 142 -8.74 -6.07 -22.86
C VAL A 142 -9.92 -6.15 -23.82
N ARG A 143 -9.81 -5.44 -24.96
CA ARG A 143 -10.77 -5.53 -26.06
C ARG A 143 -10.68 -6.94 -26.63
N LEU A 144 -11.56 -7.83 -26.17
CA LEU A 144 -11.70 -9.18 -26.72
C LEU A 144 -11.94 -9.10 -28.24
N PRO A 145 -11.20 -9.87 -29.06
CA PRO A 145 -11.37 -9.85 -30.50
C PRO A 145 -12.75 -10.40 -30.86
N ARG A 146 -13.53 -9.57 -31.55
CA ARG A 146 -14.89 -9.85 -32.02
C ARG A 146 -14.87 -11.05 -32.97
N ARG A 147 -15.27 -12.22 -32.46
CA ARG A 147 -15.40 -13.50 -33.19
C ARG A 147 -16.30 -13.29 -34.43
N ARG A 148 -15.70 -13.24 -35.62
CA ARG A 148 -16.40 -13.21 -36.92
C ARG A 148 -17.29 -14.45 -37.03
N ARG A 149 -18.61 -14.26 -36.97
CA ARG A 149 -19.59 -15.28 -37.36
C ARG A 149 -19.39 -15.59 -38.84
N ARG A 150 -18.97 -16.83 -39.12
CA ARG A 150 -18.93 -17.42 -40.47
C ARG A 150 -20.37 -17.54 -40.96
N ALA A 151 -20.66 -16.96 -42.12
CA ALA A 151 -21.93 -17.12 -42.81
C ALA A 151 -22.08 -18.57 -43.31
N THR A 152 -23.24 -19.17 -43.07
CA THR A 152 -23.64 -20.46 -43.62
C THR A 152 -24.37 -20.20 -44.94
N PRO A 153 -24.01 -20.84 -46.07
CA PRO A 153 -24.74 -20.69 -47.32
C PRO A 153 -26.06 -21.47 -47.26
N ALA A 154 -27.14 -20.81 -47.73
CA ALA A 154 -28.47 -21.40 -47.86
C ALA A 154 -28.52 -22.34 -49.08
N THR A 155 -28.93 -23.59 -48.84
CA THR A 155 -29.26 -24.57 -49.87
C THR A 155 -30.63 -24.26 -50.46
N ALA A 156 -30.70 -24.11 -51.78
CA ALA A 156 -31.94 -23.89 -52.53
C ALA A 156 -32.79 -25.18 -52.65
N PRO A 157 -34.12 -25.09 -52.70
CA PRO A 157 -35.01 -26.25 -52.85
C PRO A 157 -35.11 -26.71 -54.31
N GLN A 158 -35.23 -28.03 -54.48
CA GLN A 158 -35.58 -28.68 -55.74
C GLN A 158 -37.09 -28.59 -56.00
N THR A 159 -37.48 -28.23 -57.22
CA THR A 159 -38.65 -28.81 -57.91
C THR A 159 -38.40 -28.76 -59.41
#